data_AF-A0A7K4S5M9-F1
#
_entry.id   AF-A0A7K4S5M9-F1
#
_cell.length_a   1.000
_cell.length_b   1.000
_cell.length_c   1.000
_cell.angle_alpha   90.00
_cell.angle_beta   90.00
_cell.angle_gamma   90.00
#
_symmetry.space_group_name_H-M   'P 1'
#
loop_
_entity.id
_entity.type
_entity.pdbx_description
1 polymer ?
#
loop_
_entity_poly.entity_id
_entity_poly.type
_entity_poly.pdbx_seq_one_letter_code
_entity_poly.pdbx_strand_id
1 'polypeptide(L)'
;QEVVCLTSWRIKVMDGNTAICVEGKRKDMKNKFWHSNAVTERINYNKVKTSSGNIYLLQGRMDSALMRKEGFPYRFTKKFLFGFSKKWKEYVEELLEQRRR
;
A
#
# COMPACT_ATOMS: atom_id res chain seq x y z
N GLN A 1 13.75 -0.37 -14.04
CA GLN A 1 13.12 0.32 -12.90
C GLN A 1 12.17 1.37 -13.45
N GLU A 2 10.88 1.26 -13.14
CA GLU A 2 9.84 2.21 -13.57
C GLU A 2 9.34 3.06 -12.40
N VAL A 3 8.86 4.28 -12.68
CA VAL A 3 8.14 5.14 -11.72
C VAL A 3 6.67 5.20 -12.10
N VAL A 4 5.82 4.57 -11.28
CA VAL A 4 4.37 4.46 -11.51
C VAL A 4 3.62 5.41 -10.58
N CYS A 5 2.65 6.15 -11.10
CA CYS A 5 1.79 7.01 -10.30
C CYS A 5 0.42 6.36 -10.10
N LEU A 6 0.05 6.12 -8.83
CA LEU A 6 -1.25 5.58 -8.46
C LEU A 6 -2.12 6.64 -7.79
N THR A 7 -3.36 6.75 -8.24
CA THR A 7 -4.44 7.48 -7.56
C THR A 7 -5.44 6.49 -6.97
N SER A 8 -6.35 6.95 -6.10
CA SER A 8 -7.35 6.09 -5.45
C SER A 8 -6.73 4.81 -4.87
N TRP A 9 -5.58 4.97 -4.21
CA TRP A 9 -4.71 3.86 -3.86
C TRP A 9 -5.11 3.24 -2.51
N ARG A 10 -4.77 1.97 -2.31
CA ARG A 10 -4.97 1.23 -1.07
C ARG A 10 -3.84 0.24 -0.82
N ILE A 11 -3.80 -0.32 0.38
CA ILE A 11 -2.90 -1.41 0.74
C ILE A 11 -3.67 -2.73 0.65
N LYS A 12 -3.01 -3.79 0.20
CA LYS A 12 -3.58 -5.13 0.23
C LYS A 12 -2.57 -6.11 0.77
N VAL A 13 -3.05 -7.05 1.58
CA VAL A 13 -2.23 -8.15 2.10
C VAL A 13 -2.13 -9.22 1.01
N MET A 14 -0.95 -9.80 0.84
CA MET A 14 -0.67 -10.86 -0.11
C MET A 14 0.20 -11.95 0.52
N ASP A 15 0.51 -12.98 -0.26
CA ASP A 15 1.42 -14.06 0.08
C ASP A 15 1.10 -14.73 1.43
N GLY A 16 -0.18 -15.06 1.65
CA GLY A 16 -0.61 -15.75 2.87
C GLY A 16 -0.40 -14.94 4.16
N ASN A 17 -0.61 -13.62 4.11
CA ASN A 17 -0.33 -12.69 5.22
C ASN A 17 1.17 -12.55 5.56
N THR A 18 2.05 -12.55 4.56
CA THR A 18 3.49 -12.31 4.77
C THR A 18 4.00 -11.01 4.14
N ALA A 19 3.23 -10.42 3.22
CA ALA A 19 3.61 -9.18 2.56
C ALA A 19 2.40 -8.29 2.29
N ILE A 20 2.69 -7.05 1.90
CA ILE A 20 1.67 -6.12 1.40
C ILE A 20 2.07 -5.57 0.02
N CYS A 21 1.08 -5.30 -0.82
CA CYS A 21 1.23 -4.50 -2.03
C CYS A 21 0.40 -3.22 -1.96
N VAL A 22 0.61 -2.32 -2.92
CA VAL A 22 -0.30 -1.21 -3.19
C VAL A 22 -1.13 -1.50 -4.44
N GLU A 23 -2.41 -1.20 -4.35
CA GLU A 23 -3.33 -1.21 -5.50
C GLU A 23 -3.84 0.20 -5.75
N GLY A 24 -4.25 0.50 -6.97
CA GLY A 24 -4.84 1.80 -7.31
C GLY A 24 -5.07 1.97 -8.80
N LYS A 25 -5.41 3.20 -9.21
CA LYS A 25 -5.57 3.58 -10.60
C LYS A 25 -4.28 4.19 -11.13
N ARG A 26 -3.72 3.54 -12.14
CA ARG A 26 -2.44 3.94 -12.76
C ARG A 26 -2.64 5.09 -13.75
N LYS A 27 -2.03 6.24 -13.46
CA LYS A 27 -2.30 7.51 -14.15
C LYS A 27 -1.91 7.51 -15.62
N ASP A 28 -0.75 6.94 -15.93
CA ASP A 28 -0.19 6.80 -17.29
C ASP A 28 -0.95 5.77 -18.15
N MET A 29 -1.75 4.90 -17.53
CA MET A 29 -2.55 3.88 -18.22
C MET A 29 -4.04 4.19 -18.20
N LYS A 30 -4.42 5.45 -18.47
CA LYS A 30 -5.82 5.91 -18.51
C LYS A 30 -6.62 5.49 -17.25
N ASN A 31 -5.99 5.58 -16.08
CA ASN A 31 -6.57 5.19 -14.79
C ASN A 31 -7.01 3.71 -14.69
N LYS A 32 -6.38 2.81 -15.46
CA LYS A 32 -6.58 1.36 -15.31
C LYS A 32 -6.24 0.91 -13.89
N PHE A 33 -7.03 0.01 -13.34
CA PHE A 33 -6.73 -0.64 -12.06
C PHE A 33 -5.45 -1.46 -12.16
N TRP A 34 -4.60 -1.32 -11.16
CA TRP A 34 -3.28 -1.92 -11.10
C TRP A 34 -2.96 -2.36 -9.67
N HIS A 35 -2.17 -3.42 -9.54
CA HIS A 35 -1.57 -3.84 -8.29
C HIS A 35 -0.06 -3.97 -8.45
N SER A 36 0.67 -3.61 -7.40
CA SER A 36 2.12 -3.75 -7.38
C SER A 36 2.57 -5.14 -6.91
N ASN A 37 3.88 -5.42 -7.00
CA ASN A 37 4.52 -6.46 -6.19
C ASN A 37 4.61 -6.02 -4.72
N ALA A 38 5.15 -6.90 -3.86
CA ALA A 38 5.39 -6.62 -2.45
C ALA A 38 6.17 -5.32 -2.25
N VAL A 39 5.69 -4.46 -1.36
CA VAL A 39 6.37 -3.24 -0.92
C VAL A 39 7.53 -3.62 -0.01
N THR A 40 8.74 -3.20 -0.34
CA THR A 40 9.97 -3.57 0.39
C THR A 40 10.61 -2.37 1.09
N GLU A 41 10.51 -1.18 0.49
CA GLU A 41 11.19 0.02 0.96
C GLU A 41 10.30 1.26 0.89
N ARG A 42 10.54 2.19 1.82
CA ARG A 42 9.99 3.54 1.80
C ARG A 42 11.07 4.52 1.33
N ILE A 43 10.84 5.17 0.19
CA ILE A 43 11.68 6.25 -0.33
C ILE A 43 11.24 7.60 0.28
N ASN A 44 9.93 7.84 0.31
CA ASN A 44 9.31 8.97 1.00
C ASN A 44 7.92 8.56 1.51
N TYR A 45 7.21 9.43 2.22
CA TYR A 45 5.91 9.08 2.78
C TYR A 45 4.92 8.63 1.70
N ASN A 46 4.95 9.23 0.52
CA ASN A 46 4.11 8.85 -0.61
C ASN A 46 4.88 8.11 -1.72
N LYS A 47 6.10 7.62 -1.45
CA LYS A 47 6.93 6.92 -2.45
C LYS A 47 7.49 5.63 -1.87
N VAL A 48 7.14 4.51 -2.48
CA VAL A 48 7.59 3.19 -2.05
C VAL A 48 8.25 2.42 -3.20
N LYS A 49 9.20 1.55 -2.88
CA LYS A 49 9.81 0.61 -3.84
C LYS A 49 9.26 -0.79 -3.58
N THR A 50 9.06 -1.55 -4.64
CA THR A 50 8.63 -2.95 -4.57
C THR A 50 9.76 -3.93 -4.84
N SER A 51 9.52 -5.23 -4.58
CA SER A 51 10.49 -6.31 -4.81
C SER A 51 10.98 -6.42 -6.27
N SER A 52 10.15 -6.03 -7.24
CA SER A 52 10.53 -5.91 -8.66
C SER A 52 11.40 -4.68 -8.98
N GLY A 53 11.74 -3.87 -7.98
CA GLY A 53 12.55 -2.65 -8.13
C GLY A 53 11.76 -1.41 -8.58
N ASN A 54 10.49 -1.56 -8.95
CA ASN A 54 9.64 -0.44 -9.38
C ASN A 54 9.29 0.49 -8.22
N ILE A 55 9.15 1.78 -8.53
CA ILE A 55 8.79 2.82 -7.58
C ILE A 55 7.36 3.25 -7.81
N TYR A 56 6.57 3.33 -6.74
CA TYR A 56 5.19 3.78 -6.77
C TYR A 56 5.05 5.11 -6.02
N LEU A 57 4.58 6.13 -6.74
CA LEU A 57 4.14 7.41 -6.20
C LEU A 57 2.64 7.36 -5.90
N LEU A 58 2.28 7.50 -4.64
CA LEU A 58 0.93 7.41 -4.13
C LEU A 58 0.30 8.81 -4.06
N GLN A 59 -0.58 9.11 -4.99
CA GLN A 59 -1.19 10.43 -5.12
C GLN A 59 -2.56 10.49 -4.41
N GLY A 60 -2.71 11.49 -3.55
CA GLY A 60 -3.92 11.70 -2.77
C GLY A 60 -3.99 10.81 -1.52
N ARG A 61 -5.14 10.84 -0.85
CA ARG A 61 -5.40 10.02 0.33
C ARG A 61 -5.64 8.57 -0.07
N MET A 62 -5.26 7.65 0.80
CA MET A 62 -5.62 6.25 0.68
C MET A 62 -7.14 6.09 0.67
N ASP A 63 -7.67 5.14 -0.09
CA ASP A 63 -9.09 4.78 -0.09
C ASP A 63 -9.48 4.06 1.21
N SER A 64 -9.62 4.85 2.28
CA SER A 64 -9.94 4.36 3.61
C SER A 64 -11.33 3.74 3.73
N ALA A 65 -12.27 4.12 2.85
CA ALA A 65 -13.60 3.53 2.81
C ALA A 65 -13.53 2.09 2.31
N LEU A 66 -12.76 1.87 1.24
CA LEU A 66 -12.53 0.54 0.69
C LEU A 66 -11.71 -0.35 1.64
N MET A 67 -10.68 0.19 2.28
CA MET A 67 -9.92 -0.52 3.33
C MET A 67 -10.84 -1.03 4.45
N ARG A 68 -11.74 -0.18 4.94
CA ARG A 68 -12.71 -0.56 5.98
C ARG A 68 -13.67 -1.64 5.50
N LYS A 69 -14.17 -1.51 4.27
CA LYS A 69 -15.06 -2.51 3.65
C LYS A 69 -14.39 -3.89 3.53
N GLU A 70 -13.07 -3.93 3.34
CA GLU A 70 -12.26 -5.15 3.29
C GLU A 70 -11.78 -5.64 4.67
N GLY A 71 -12.33 -5.09 5.75
CA GLY A 71 -12.07 -5.55 7.11
C GLY A 71 -10.73 -5.09 7.70
N PHE A 72 -10.07 -4.09 7.13
CA PHE A 72 -8.87 -3.53 7.75
C PHE A 72 -9.25 -2.73 9.02
N PRO A 73 -8.50 -2.90 10.13
CA PRO A 73 -8.72 -2.13 11.34
C PRO A 73 -8.63 -0.63 11.08
N TYR A 74 -9.52 0.15 11.71
CA TYR A 74 -9.52 1.61 11.57
C TYR A 74 -8.18 2.23 12.00
N ARG A 75 -7.60 1.74 13.10
CA ARG A 75 -6.29 2.21 13.60
C ARG A 75 -5.18 1.97 12.59
N PHE A 76 -5.17 0.81 11.93
CA PHE A 76 -4.23 0.53 10.84
C PHE A 76 -4.46 1.49 9.67
N THR A 77 -5.70 1.59 9.19
CA THR A 77 -6.07 2.43 8.04
C THR A 77 -5.66 3.90 8.25
N LYS A 78 -5.85 4.44 9.46
CA LYS A 78 -5.50 5.84 9.78
C LYS A 78 -3.98 6.09 9.73
N LYS A 79 -3.15 5.10 10.10
CA LYS A 79 -1.68 5.20 10.06
C LYS A 79 -1.15 5.39 8.63
N PHE A 80 -1.91 4.99 7.60
CA PHE A 80 -1.52 5.03 6.19
C PHE A 80 -2.27 6.07 5.35
N LEU A 81 -3.15 6.90 5.94
CA LEU A 81 -4.05 7.77 5.20
C LEU A 81 -3.37 8.67 4.16
N PHE A 82 -2.16 9.16 4.48
CA PHE A 82 -1.36 10.04 3.61
C PHE A 82 -0.14 9.33 3.00
N GLY A 83 0.02 8.02 3.22
CA GLY A 83 1.20 7.26 2.81
C GLY A 83 1.86 6.52 3.97
N PHE A 84 3.11 6.10 3.76
CA PHE A 84 3.92 5.27 4.63
C PHE A 84 4.73 6.11 5.61
N SER A 85 4.47 5.98 6.91
CA SER A 85 5.31 6.59 7.94
C SER A 85 6.68 5.90 8.03
N LYS A 86 7.63 6.44 8.80
CA LYS A 86 8.92 5.75 9.03
C LYS A 86 8.75 4.39 9.73
N LYS A 87 7.69 4.24 10.55
CA LYS A 87 7.35 3.02 11.29
C LYS A 87 6.41 2.08 10.54
N TRP A 88 6.23 2.26 9.23
CA TRP A 88 5.25 1.49 8.47
C TRP A 88 5.45 -0.02 8.57
N LYS A 89 6.72 -0.50 8.63
CA LYS A 89 7.03 -1.92 8.76
C LYS A 89 6.49 -2.51 10.06
N GLU A 90 6.67 -1.80 11.19
CA GLU A 90 6.12 -2.20 12.49
C GLU A 90 4.59 -2.33 12.43
N TYR A 91 3.92 -1.38 11.77
CA TYR A 91 2.45 -1.39 11.64
C TYR A 91 1.93 -2.50 10.73
N VAL A 92 2.70 -2.86 9.70
CA VAL A 92 2.38 -3.98 8.82
C VAL A 92 2.60 -5.29 9.56
N GLU A 93 3.73 -5.47 10.25
CA GLU A 93 3.98 -6.71 11.00
C GLU A 93 2.89 -6.92 12.06
N GLU A 94 2.54 -5.88 12.84
CA GLU A 94 1.44 -5.93 13.81
C GLU A 94 0.12 -6.41 13.16
N LEU A 95 -0.21 -5.91 11.96
CA LEU A 95 -1.40 -6.34 11.22
C LEU A 95 -1.30 -7.80 10.75
N LEU A 96 -0.15 -8.21 10.23
CA LEU A 96 0.05 -9.54 9.67
C LEU A 96 0.06 -10.60 10.78
N GLU A 97 0.70 -10.34 11.91
CA GLU A 97 0.63 -11.19 13.10
C GLU A 97 -0.80 -11.39 13.59
N GLN A 98 -1.61 -10.31 13.63
CA GLN A 98 -3.02 -10.40 14.01
C GLN A 98 -3.85 -11.26 13.06
N ARG A 99 -3.47 -11.37 11.78
CA ARG A 99 -4.16 -12.20 10.77
C ARG A 99 -3.69 -13.65 10.71
N ARG A 100 -2.52 -13.97 11.30
CA ARG A 100 -1.99 -15.34 11.40
C ARG A 100 -2.50 -16.09 12.63
N ARG A 101 -3.01 -15.36 13.63
CA ARG A 101 -3.67 -15.89 14.83
C ARG A 101 -5.10 -16.31 14.50
#